data_AF-A0A7Y2DK23-F1
#
_entry.id   AF-A0A7Y2DK23-F1
#
_cell.length_a   1.000
_cell.length_b   1.000
_cell.length_c   1.000
_cell.angle_alpha   90.00
_cell.angle_beta   90.00
_cell.angle_gamma   90.00
#
_symmetry.space_group_name_H-M   'P 1'
#
loop_
_entity.id
_entity.type
_entity.pdbx_description
1 polymer ?
#
loop_
_entity_poly.entity_id
_entity_poly.type
_entity_poly.pdbx_seq_one_letter_code
_entity_poly.pdbx_strand_id
1 'polypeptide(L)' 'MRFLENFTTALAKGDTDFIAKSVTDDIVWNRVGDKAIIGKEEIMKCLTVIKNPTIAEMAIAKIITHGKEGSANGTIK' A
#
# COMPACT_ATOMS: atom_id res chain seq x y z
N MET A 1 -11.17 9.22 -4.58
CA MET A 1 -11.47 8.62 -3.26
C MET A 1 -11.39 7.09 -3.27
N ARG A 2 -12.22 6.36 -4.04
CA ARG A 2 -12.23 4.87 -4.06
C ARG A 2 -10.86 4.21 -4.34
N PHE A 3 -10.00 4.83 -5.15
CA PHE A 3 -8.69 4.26 -5.44
C PHE A 3 -7.84 4.07 -4.18
N LEU A 4 -7.74 5.09 -3.32
CA LEU A 4 -6.86 5.03 -2.16
C LEU A 4 -7.37 4.01 -1.13
N GLU A 5 -8.68 3.92 -0.93
CA GLU A 5 -9.32 2.88 -0.13
C GLU A 5 -9.02 1.47 -0.66
N ASN A 6 -9.19 1.25 -1.97
CA ASN A 6 -8.90 -0.02 -2.62
C ASN A 6 -7.41 -0.37 -2.53
N PHE A 7 -6.53 0.61 -2.75
CA PHE A 7 -5.08 0.42 -2.71
C PHE A 7 -4.59 0.09 -1.29
N THR A 8 -5.06 0.80 -0.26
CA THR A 8 -4.77 0.48 1.14
C THR A 8 -5.32 -0.89 1.52
N THR A 9 -6.51 -1.25 1.04
CA THR A 9 -7.09 -2.58 1.26
C THR A 9 -6.28 -3.68 0.58
N ALA A 10 -5.83 -3.45 -0.65
CA ALA A 10 -4.97 -4.38 -1.37
C ALA A 10 -3.63 -4.60 -0.64
N LEU A 11 -3.02 -3.52 -0.13
CA LEU A 11 -1.82 -3.60 0.71
C LEU A 11 -2.06 -4.46 1.96
N ALA A 12 -3.16 -4.22 2.68
CA ALA A 12 -3.49 -5.00 3.87
C ALA A 12 -3.75 -6.48 3.54
N LYS A 13 -4.44 -6.78 2.44
CA LYS A 13 -4.74 -8.16 2.03
C LYS A 13 -3.57 -8.88 1.35
N GLY A 14 -2.48 -8.19 1.05
CA GLY A 14 -1.41 -8.73 0.22
C GLY A 14 -1.85 -9.03 -1.21
N ASP A 15 -2.81 -8.28 -1.75
CA ASP A 15 -3.26 -8.41 -3.15
C ASP A 15 -2.21 -7.78 -4.09
N THR A 16 -1.16 -8.56 -4.33
CA THR A 16 -0.01 -8.17 -5.15
C THR A 16 -0.39 -7.84 -6.59
N ASP A 17 -1.43 -8.46 -7.12
CA ASP A 17 -1.85 -8.26 -8.51
C ASP A 17 -2.49 -6.88 -8.70
N PHE A 18 -3.33 -6.47 -7.76
CA PHE A 18 -3.90 -5.12 -7.78
C PHE A 18 -2.81 -4.06 -7.58
N ILE A 19 -1.89 -4.27 -6.63
CA ILE A 19 -0.81 -3.32 -6.34
C ILE A 19 0.09 -3.17 -7.56
N ALA A 20 0.52 -4.26 -8.18
CA ALA A 20 1.39 -4.23 -9.36
C ALA A 20 0.78 -3.46 -10.53
N LYS A 21 -0.54 -3.54 -10.73
CA LYS A 21 -1.25 -2.78 -11.79
C LYS A 21 -1.45 -1.31 -11.45
N SER A 22 -1.34 -0.95 -10.17
CA SER A 22 -1.66 0.38 -9.65
C SER A 22 -0.43 1.28 -9.47
N VAL A 23 0.77 0.75 -9.73
CA VAL A 23 2.04 1.47 -9.54
C VAL A 23 2.87 1.50 -10.82
N THR A 24 3.64 2.57 -10.99
CA THR A 24 4.61 2.73 -12.09
C THR A 24 5.89 1.96 -11.79
N ASP A 25 6.71 1.72 -12.82
CA ASP A 25 7.95 0.96 -12.66
C ASP A 25 9.00 1.70 -11.82
N ASP A 26 8.94 3.03 -11.78
CA ASP A 26 9.82 3.95 -11.04
C ASP A 26 9.31 4.33 -9.63
N ILE A 27 8.31 3.62 -9.12
CA ILE A 27 7.73 3.87 -7.80
C ILE A 27 8.79 3.90 -6.68
N VAL A 28 8.63 4.83 -5.74
CA VAL A 28 9.41 4.91 -4.50
C VAL A 28 8.49 4.75 -3.31
N TRP A 29 8.71 3.71 -2.50
CA TRP A 29 8.01 3.50 -1.23
C TRP A 29 8.91 3.89 -0.06
N ASN A 30 8.65 5.08 0.49
CA ASN A 30 9.33 5.59 1.67
C ASN A 30 8.65 5.04 2.94
N ARG A 31 9.36 4.23 3.72
CA ARG A 31 8.89 3.71 5.00
C ARG A 31 9.55 4.51 6.13
N VAL A 32 8.74 5.21 6.93
CA VAL A 32 9.26 6.05 8.01
C VAL A 32 10.04 5.19 9.01
N GLY A 33 11.29 5.57 9.29
CA GLY A 33 12.18 4.82 10.18
C GLY A 33 12.87 3.62 9.55
N ASP A 34 12.69 3.37 8.25
CA ASP A 34 13.36 2.30 7.50
C ASP A 34 13.84 2.84 6.13
N LYS A 35 14.50 1.99 5.35
CA LYS A 35 14.97 2.31 4.00
C LYS A 35 13.79 2.39 3.03
N ALA A 36 13.91 3.34 2.10
CA ALA A 36 13.06 3.42 0.93
C ALA A 36 13.25 2.18 0.04
N ILE A 37 12.15 1.69 -0.54
CA ILE A 37 12.16 0.62 -1.53
C ILE A 37 11.89 1.29 -2.89
N ILE A 38 12.79 1.09 -3.84
CA ILE A 38 12.79 1.77 -5.13
C ILE A 38 12.57 0.73 -6.23
N GLY A 39 11.63 1.04 -7.13
CA GLY A 39 11.31 0.20 -8.26
C GLY A 39 10.22 -0.82 -7.94
N LYS A 40 9.37 -1.04 -8.93
CA LYS A 40 8.22 -1.95 -8.82
C LYS A 40 8.64 -3.37 -8.46
N GLU A 41 9.71 -3.89 -9.07
CA GLU A 41 10.19 -5.26 -8.82
C GLU A 41 10.53 -5.46 -7.33
N GLU A 42 11.26 -4.53 -6.72
CA GLU A 42 11.66 -4.61 -5.30
C GLU A 42 10.47 -4.48 -4.35
N ILE A 43 9.49 -3.62 -4.67
CA ILE A 43 8.24 -3.53 -3.91
C ILE A 43 7.47 -4.85 -3.99
N MET A 44 7.34 -5.45 -5.18
CA MET A 44 6.62 -6.71 -5.34
C MET A 44 7.31 -7.85 -4.59
N LYS A 45 8.65 -7.93 -4.62
CA LYS A 45 9.41 -8.90 -3.80
C LYS A 45 9.11 -8.73 -2.32
N CYS A 46 9.14 -7.50 -1.81
CA CYS A 46 8.85 -7.19 -0.41
C CYS A 46 7.43 -7.64 -0.01
N LEU A 47 6.42 -7.33 -0.84
CA LEU A 47 5.02 -7.72 -0.58
C LEU A 47 4.81 -9.23 -0.67
N THR A 48 5.55 -9.93 -1.52
CA THR A 48 5.45 -11.40 -1.67
C THR A 48 5.98 -12.13 -0.43
N VAL A 49 6.96 -11.57 0.27
CA VAL A 49 7.45 -12.11 1.56
C VAL A 49 6.39 -11.98 2.66
N ILE A 50 5.48 -11.01 2.53
CA ILE A 50 4.41 -10.71 3.51
C ILE A 50 3.14 -11.53 3.21
N LYS A 51 3.14 -12.49 2.25
CA LYS A 51 1.97 -13.14 1.61
C LYS A 51 0.84 -13.74 2.48
N ASN A 52 0.94 -13.72 3.80
CA ASN A 52 -0.18 -14.02 4.70
C ASN A 52 -0.17 -13.01 5.86
N PRO A 53 -0.62 -11.77 5.62
CA PRO A 53 -0.76 -10.83 6.71
C PRO A 53 -1.90 -11.33 7.61
N THR A 54 -1.60 -11.70 8.85
CA THR A 54 -2.57 -12.14 9.86
C THR A 54 -3.39 -10.96 10.38
N ILE A 55 -3.93 -10.15 9.47
CA ILE A 55 -4.73 -8.98 9.82
C ILE A 55 -6.11 -9.48 10.21
N ALA A 56 -6.43 -9.34 11.49
CA ALA A 56 -7.75 -9.64 12.02
C ALA A 56 -8.73 -8.52 11.70
N GLU A 57 -8.26 -7.26 11.73
CA GLU A 57 -9.11 -6.10 11.51
C GLU A 57 -8.34 -4.95 10.87
N MET A 58 -8.97 -4.26 9.91
CA MET A 58 -8.49 -2.99 9.39
C MET A 58 -9.63 -1.96 9.40
N ALA A 59 -9.35 -0.77 9.92
CA ALA A 59 -10.27 0.36 9.92
C ALA A 59 -9.61 1.59 9.31
N ILE A 60 -10.20 2.14 8.26
CA ILE A 60 -9.77 3.41 7.66
C ILE A 60 -10.56 4.53 8.35
N ALA A 61 -9.86 5.39 9.09
CA ALA A 61 -10.48 6.48 9.83
C ALA A 61 -10.71 7.74 8.98
N LYS A 62 -9.78 8.04 8.06
CA LYS A 62 -9.86 9.23 7.21
C LYS A 62 -9.12 9.05 5.90
N ILE A 63 -9.69 9.59 4.84
CA ILE A 63 -9.03 9.79 3.54
C ILE A 63 -9.06 11.28 3.20
N ILE A 64 -7.89 11.83 2.84
CA ILE A 64 -7.73 13.19 2.34
C ILE A 64 -7.14 13.11 0.94
N THR A 65 -7.67 13.88 -0.02
CA THR A 65 -7.15 13.93 -1.39
C THR A 65 -7.05 15.37 -1.86
N HIS A 66 -5.98 15.73 -2.55
CA HIS A 66 -5.80 17.03 -3.18
C HIS A 66 -5.06 16.87 -4.52
N GLY A 67 -5.74 17.14 -5.63
CA GLY A 67 -5.17 16.93 -6.96
C GLY A 67 -4.72 15.48 -7.18
N LYS A 68 -3.41 15.28 -7.37
CA LYS A 68 -2.78 13.96 -7.55
C LYS A 68 -2.30 13.33 -6.24
N GLU A 69 -2.42 14.04 -5.12
CA GLU A 69 -1.94 13.61 -3.82
C GLU A 69 -3.09 13.04 -2.98
N GLY A 70 -2.78 12.06 -2.13
CA GLY A 70 -3.74 11.44 -1.24
C GLY A 70 -3.09 10.86 0.01
N SER A 71 -3.85 10.80 1.09
CA SER A 71 -3.46 10.20 2.36
C SER A 71 -4.61 9.40 2.94
N ALA A 72 -4.32 8.19 3.41
CA ALA A 72 -5.23 7.35 4.17
C ALA A 72 -4.64 7.14 5.56
N ASN A 73 -5.46 7.35 6.59
CA ASN A 73 -5.10 7.14 7.99
C ASN A 73 -6.08 6.14 8.61
N GLY A 74 -5.56 5.24 9.45
CA GLY A 74 -6.34 4.15 10.03
C GLY A 74 -5.51 3.26 10.95
N THR A 75 -6.10 2.13 11.34
CA THR A 75 -5.48 1.12 12.19
C THR A 75 -5.59 -0.26 11.56
N ILE A 76 -4.57 -1.09 11.80
CA ILE A 76 -4.51 -2.50 11.44
C ILE A 76 -4.22 -3.28 12.73
N LYS A 77 -4.93 -4.38 12.98
CA LYS A 77 -4.75 -5.28 14.12
C LYS A 77 -4.50 -6.71 13.66
#